data_AF-A0A2N1UB96-F1
#
_entry.id   AF-A0A2N1UB96-F1
#
_cell.length_a   1.000
_cell.length_b   1.000
_cell.length_c   1.000
_cell.angle_alpha   90.00
_cell.angle_beta   90.00
_cell.angle_gamma   90.00
#
_symmetry.space_group_name_H-M   'P 1'
#
loop_
_entity.id
_entity.type
_entity.pdbx_description
1 polymer ?
#
loop_
_entity_poly.entity_id
_entity_poly.type
_entity_poly.pdbx_seq_one_letter_code
_entity_poly.pdbx_strand_id
1 'polypeptide(L)'
;MKSYLPEIRQTLKLIDVIEKKYNIKPNHDVDEPLLYCGVADTDLIARLAEEVEEYFGKPYKPAGEGAFFKNYFDKFVRGVGGTRKEQTLYRKQICDQACMYCAFWPWGSKPVKTSVRIGLVCYGADERDFFTRELKGEF
;
A
#
# COMPACT_ATOMS: atom_id res chain seq x y z
N MET A 1 10.48 1.73 -17.92
CA MET A 1 10.68 1.35 -16.51
C MET A 1 11.42 2.42 -15.71
N LYS A 2 12.69 2.77 -16.05
CA LYS A 2 13.45 3.85 -15.37
C LYS A 2 12.71 5.19 -15.28
N SER A 3 11.96 5.56 -16.31
CA SER A 3 11.15 6.78 -16.37
C SER A 3 10.11 6.91 -15.25
N TYR A 4 9.71 5.79 -14.63
CA TYR A 4 8.70 5.77 -13.58
C TYR A 4 9.29 5.82 -12.17
N LEU A 5 10.61 5.64 -12.01
CA LEU A 5 11.26 5.69 -10.70
C LEU A 5 11.06 7.04 -9.97
N PRO A 6 11.11 8.22 -10.64
CA PRO A 6 10.85 9.48 -9.96
C PRO A 6 9.45 9.55 -9.35
N GLU A 7 8.43 9.06 -10.05
CA GLU A 7 7.04 9.04 -9.56
C GLU A 7 6.87 8.08 -8.38
N ILE A 8 7.46 6.88 -8.47
CA ILE A 8 7.45 5.89 -7.38
C ILE A 8 8.11 6.50 -6.14
N ARG A 9 9.33 7.04 -6.27
CA ARG A 9 10.06 7.67 -5.16
C ARG A 9 9.31 8.85 -4.56
N GLN A 10 8.70 9.69 -5.40
CA GLN A 10 7.85 10.78 -4.92
C GLN A 10 6.65 10.27 -4.13
N THR A 11 6.06 9.15 -4.54
CA THR A 11 4.96 8.50 -3.82
C THR A 11 5.44 7.88 -2.50
N LEU A 12 6.65 7.33 -2.46
CA LEU A 12 7.25 6.72 -1.26
C LEU A 12 7.68 7.73 -0.20
N LYS A 13 7.73 9.04 -0.51
CA LYS A 13 7.87 10.09 0.53
C LYS A 13 6.74 10.04 1.58
N LEU A 14 5.62 9.37 1.29
CA LEU A 14 4.62 9.06 2.29
C LEU A 14 5.20 8.26 3.48
N ILE A 15 6.20 7.40 3.26
CA ILE A 15 6.87 6.64 4.34
C ILE A 15 7.51 7.62 5.34
N ASP A 16 8.21 8.64 4.86
CA ASP A 16 8.77 9.68 5.72
C ASP A 16 7.69 10.39 6.55
N VAL A 17 6.53 10.67 5.96
CA VAL A 17 5.40 11.28 6.68
C VAL A 17 4.87 10.32 7.75
N ILE A 18 4.65 9.05 7.41
CA ILE A 18 4.19 8.01 8.32
C ILE A 18 5.13 7.88 9.52
N GLU A 19 6.44 7.82 9.28
CA GLU A 19 7.44 7.65 10.33
C GLU A 19 7.65 8.91 11.16
N LYS A 20 7.78 10.09 10.53
CA LYS A 20 8.16 11.32 11.23
C LYS A 20 6.98 12.05 11.86
N LYS A 21 5.85 12.13 11.14
CA LYS A 21 4.64 12.85 11.61
C LYS A 21 3.78 11.99 12.52
N TYR A 22 3.63 10.70 12.20
CA TYR A 22 2.77 9.78 12.94
C TYR A 22 3.52 8.80 13.84
N ASN A 23 4.86 8.81 13.83
CA ASN A 23 5.71 7.94 14.66
C ASN A 23 5.39 6.44 14.52
N ILE A 24 4.97 6.02 13.33
CA ILE A 24 4.70 4.61 13.03
C ILE A 24 6.00 3.99 12.53
N LYS A 25 6.58 3.08 13.32
CA LYS A 25 7.81 2.40 12.95
C LYS A 25 7.55 1.27 11.94
N PRO A 26 8.50 1.01 11.02
CA PRO A 26 8.44 -0.15 10.17
C PRO A 26 8.50 -1.44 11.01
N ASN A 27 7.70 -2.40 10.59
CA ASN A 27 7.68 -3.78 11.07
C ASN A 27 8.44 -4.63 10.04
N HIS A 28 9.68 -4.97 10.36
CA HIS A 28 10.59 -5.71 9.48
C HIS A 28 10.32 -7.23 9.45
N ASP A 29 9.38 -7.74 10.25
CA ASP A 29 9.03 -9.17 10.31
C ASP A 29 8.09 -9.61 9.18
N VAL A 30 7.92 -8.80 8.14
CA VAL A 30 7.02 -9.10 7.03
C VAL A 30 7.83 -9.53 5.80
N ASP A 31 7.88 -10.84 5.56
CA ASP A 31 8.53 -11.49 4.38
C ASP A 31 7.86 -11.19 3.02
N GLU A 32 6.88 -10.28 2.97
CA GLU A 32 6.22 -9.87 1.73
C GLU A 32 7.11 -8.87 0.95
N PRO A 33 6.98 -8.76 -0.39
CA PRO A 33 7.66 -7.75 -1.20
C PRO A 33 7.05 -6.34 -1.00
N LEU A 34 6.86 -5.95 0.26
CA LEU A 34 6.40 -4.65 0.67
C LEU A 34 7.56 -3.68 0.67
N LEU A 35 7.26 -2.46 0.27
CA LEU A 35 8.17 -1.33 0.43
C LEU A 35 8.09 -0.76 1.84
N TYR A 36 6.96 -0.97 2.53
CA TYR A 36 6.78 -0.59 3.93
C TYR A 36 5.65 -1.39 4.56
N CYS A 37 5.81 -1.77 5.84
CA CYS A 37 4.72 -2.22 6.69
C CYS A 37 4.87 -1.58 8.07
N GLY A 38 3.88 -0.86 8.54
CA GLY A 38 3.84 -0.29 9.89
C GLY A 38 2.58 -0.72 10.64
N VAL A 39 2.52 -0.47 11.94
CA VAL A 39 1.32 -0.71 12.76
C VAL A 39 0.94 0.58 13.49
N ALA A 40 -0.25 1.08 13.18
CA ALA A 40 -0.81 2.29 13.78
C ALA A 40 -2.03 1.96 14.65
N ASP A 41 -2.34 2.85 15.59
CA ASP A 41 -3.63 2.81 16.28
C ASP A 41 -4.76 3.23 15.33
N THR A 42 -5.93 2.59 15.45
CA THR A 42 -7.05 2.78 14.52
C THR A 42 -7.58 4.22 14.52
N ASP A 43 -7.51 4.94 15.64
CA ASP A 43 -7.90 6.35 15.76
C ASP A 43 -7.02 7.29 14.93
N LEU A 44 -5.77 6.88 14.67
CA LEU A 44 -4.83 7.63 13.85
C LEU A 44 -5.06 7.42 12.34
N ILE A 45 -5.73 6.33 11.95
CA ILE A 45 -5.96 5.97 10.55
C ILE A 45 -6.77 7.03 9.79
N ALA A 46 -7.74 7.67 10.42
CA ALA A 46 -8.52 8.74 9.76
C ALA A 46 -7.63 9.93 9.36
N ARG A 47 -6.69 10.32 10.24
CA ARG A 47 -5.73 11.40 9.96
C ARG A 47 -4.63 10.98 8.98
N LEU A 48 -4.27 9.69 8.98
CA LEU A 48 -3.31 9.17 8.03
C LEU A 48 -3.94 9.02 6.64
N ALA A 49 -5.23 8.68 6.55
CA ALA A 49 -5.95 8.55 5.29
C ALA A 49 -5.87 9.84 4.44
N GLU A 50 -6.00 11.01 5.08
CA GLU A 50 -5.87 12.32 4.40
C GLU A 50 -4.51 12.45 3.70
N GLU A 51 -3.42 12.10 4.39
CA GLU A 51 -2.08 12.10 3.80
C GLU A 51 -1.95 11.08 2.68
N VAL A 52 -2.45 9.86 2.87
CA VAL A 52 -2.40 8.82 1.83
C VAL A 52 -3.12 9.28 0.56
N GLU A 53 -4.24 9.99 0.71
CA GLU A 53 -4.99 10.53 -0.42
C GLU A 53 -4.22 11.59 -1.21
N GLU A 54 -3.32 12.35 -0.59
CA GLU A 54 -2.45 13.28 -1.31
C GLU A 54 -1.46 12.56 -2.24
N TYR A 55 -0.96 11.38 -1.84
CA TYR A 55 0.04 10.62 -2.61
C TYR A 55 -0.57 9.62 -3.59
N PHE A 56 -1.65 8.95 -3.19
CA PHE A 56 -2.30 7.85 -3.93
C PHE A 56 -3.62 8.25 -4.59
N GLY A 57 -4.21 9.38 -4.22
CA GLY A 57 -5.58 9.73 -4.58
C GLY A 57 -6.62 8.99 -3.74
N LYS A 58 -7.88 9.10 -4.14
CA LYS A 58 -9.03 8.51 -3.42
C LYS A 58 -8.89 6.99 -3.24
N PRO A 59 -9.48 6.43 -2.17
CA PRO A 59 -9.45 4.99 -1.95
C PRO A 59 -10.07 4.25 -3.14
N TYR A 60 -9.31 3.30 -3.69
CA TYR A 60 -9.80 2.38 -4.72
C TYR A 60 -10.89 1.45 -4.18
N LYS A 61 -10.79 1.15 -2.89
CA LYS A 61 -11.81 0.43 -2.12
C LYS A 61 -11.81 0.98 -0.68
N PRO A 62 -12.83 1.76 -0.28
CA PRO A 62 -12.96 2.22 1.09
C PRO A 62 -13.38 1.08 2.03
N ALA A 63 -13.21 1.29 3.34
CA ALA A 63 -13.76 0.40 4.36
C ALA A 63 -15.29 0.34 4.28
N GLY A 64 -15.86 -0.82 4.62
CA GLY A 64 -17.31 -1.07 4.58
C GLY A 64 -17.82 -1.56 3.22
N GLU A 65 -17.10 -1.31 2.13
CA GLU A 65 -17.49 -1.81 0.81
C GLU A 65 -17.20 -3.31 0.63
N GLY A 66 -18.13 -4.00 -0.02
CA GLY A 66 -18.00 -5.41 -0.37
C GLY A 66 -16.85 -5.63 -1.36
N ALA A 67 -16.05 -6.66 -1.10
CA ALA A 67 -14.87 -6.97 -1.91
C ALA A 67 -15.04 -8.21 -2.81
N PHE A 68 -16.17 -8.90 -2.77
CA PHE A 68 -16.34 -10.22 -3.40
C PHE A 68 -16.06 -10.20 -4.92
N PHE A 69 -16.71 -9.31 -5.67
CA PHE A 69 -16.46 -9.17 -7.11
C PHE A 69 -15.05 -8.69 -7.44
N LYS A 70 -14.52 -7.73 -6.65
CA LYS A 70 -13.16 -7.23 -6.84
C LYS A 70 -12.11 -8.32 -6.62
N ASN A 71 -12.25 -9.14 -5.58
CA ASN A 71 -11.35 -10.26 -5.31
C ASN A 71 -11.34 -11.31 -6.42
N TYR A 72 -12.49 -11.51 -7.10
CA TYR A 72 -12.61 -12.55 -8.12
C TYR A 72 -12.10 -12.10 -9.49
N PHE A 73 -12.44 -10.87 -9.89
CA PHE A 73 -12.21 -10.38 -11.26
C PHE A 73 -11.04 -9.39 -11.39
N ASP A 74 -10.62 -8.75 -10.30
CA ASP A 74 -9.56 -7.73 -10.36
C ASP A 74 -8.18 -8.34 -10.10
N LYS A 75 -7.34 -8.35 -11.14
CA LYS A 75 -5.95 -8.81 -11.08
C LYS A 75 -5.12 -8.05 -10.05
N PHE A 76 -5.38 -6.76 -9.85
CA PHE A 76 -4.69 -5.94 -8.85
C PHE A 76 -5.03 -6.41 -7.44
N VAL A 77 -6.33 -6.57 -7.14
CA VAL A 77 -6.79 -6.99 -5.81
C VAL A 77 -6.28 -8.38 -5.46
N ARG A 78 -6.21 -9.28 -6.45
CA ARG A 78 -5.56 -10.59 -6.28
C ARG A 78 -4.06 -10.47 -6.03
N GLY A 79 -3.39 -9.54 -6.72
CA GLY A 79 -1.95 -9.28 -6.56
C GLY A 79 -1.58 -8.76 -5.17
N VAL A 80 -2.49 -8.09 -4.46
CA VAL A 80 -2.29 -7.65 -3.06
C VAL A 80 -2.76 -8.68 -2.01
N GLY A 81 -3.12 -9.90 -2.43
CA GLY A 81 -3.58 -10.97 -1.51
C GLY A 81 -5.07 -10.94 -1.19
N GLY A 82 -5.86 -10.16 -1.94
CA GLY A 82 -7.29 -9.95 -1.69
C GLY A 82 -7.56 -8.85 -0.66
N THR A 83 -8.81 -8.39 -0.61
CA THR A 83 -9.26 -7.39 0.37
C THR A 83 -10.54 -7.83 1.08
N ARG A 84 -10.67 -7.48 2.36
CA ARG A 84 -11.84 -7.76 3.22
C ARG A 84 -12.68 -6.51 3.39
N LYS A 85 -13.92 -6.66 3.82
CA LYS A 85 -14.89 -5.55 3.98
C LYS A 85 -14.34 -4.36 4.79
N GLU A 86 -13.69 -4.63 5.93
CA GLU A 86 -13.19 -3.58 6.83
C GLU A 86 -11.87 -2.94 6.39
N GLN A 87 -11.28 -3.41 5.30
CA GLN A 87 -9.97 -2.95 4.85
C GLN A 87 -10.10 -1.80 3.86
N THR A 88 -9.20 -0.82 3.94
CA THR A 88 -9.10 0.24 2.93
C THR A 88 -7.94 -0.06 2.01
N LEU A 89 -8.14 0.12 0.70
CA LEU A 89 -7.12 -0.07 -0.31
C LEU A 89 -7.05 1.15 -1.22
N TYR A 90 -5.86 1.73 -1.32
CA TYR A 90 -5.50 2.79 -2.23
C TYR A 90 -4.70 2.20 -3.39
N ARG A 91 -4.89 2.75 -4.58
CA ARG A 91 -4.25 2.26 -5.80
C ARG A 91 -3.71 3.45 -6.58
N LYS A 92 -2.43 3.40 -6.93
CA LYS A 92 -1.81 4.35 -7.86
C LYS A 92 -1.21 3.59 -9.03
N GLN A 93 -1.81 3.79 -10.20
CA GLN A 93 -1.30 3.19 -11.43
C GLN A 93 0.01 3.88 -11.83
N ILE A 94 1.06 3.10 -12.05
CA ILE A 94 2.37 3.62 -12.52
C ILE A 94 2.51 3.41 -14.03
N CYS A 95 2.25 2.18 -14.48
CA CYS A 95 2.16 1.81 -15.90
C CYS A 95 1.32 0.55 -16.04
N ASP A 96 0.97 0.11 -17.25
CA ASP A 96 0.10 -1.07 -17.44
C ASP A 96 0.59 -2.35 -16.72
N GLN A 97 1.90 -2.48 -16.51
CA GLN A 97 2.52 -3.64 -15.86
C GLN A 97 2.83 -3.44 -14.36
N ALA A 98 2.66 -2.25 -13.79
CA ALA A 98 3.02 -1.96 -12.41
C ALA A 98 2.04 -0.98 -11.72
N CYS A 99 1.69 -1.31 -10.49
CA CYS A 99 0.78 -0.50 -9.68
C CYS A 99 1.26 -0.42 -8.24
N MET A 100 1.34 0.79 -7.69
CA MET A 100 1.56 0.98 -6.26
C MET A 100 0.24 0.86 -5.50
N TYR A 101 0.35 0.45 -4.24
CA TYR A 101 -0.79 0.44 -3.32
C TYR A 101 -0.38 0.89 -1.93
N CYS A 102 -1.36 1.43 -1.21
CA CYS A 102 -1.33 1.58 0.23
C CYS A 102 -2.57 0.88 0.80
N ALA A 103 -2.41 0.07 1.84
CA ALA A 103 -3.49 -0.69 2.44
C ALA A 103 -3.56 -0.43 3.95
N PHE A 104 -4.77 -0.20 4.44
CA PHE A 104 -5.08 -0.21 5.86
C PHE A 104 -5.78 -1.53 6.19
N TRP A 105 -5.10 -2.34 7.01
CA TRP A 105 -5.50 -3.67 7.39
C TRP A 105 -5.73 -3.77 8.90
N PRO A 106 -6.97 -3.53 9.35
CA PRO A 106 -7.28 -3.57 10.76
C PRO A 106 -7.22 -4.99 11.32
N TRP A 107 -6.73 -5.12 12.55
CA TRP A 107 -6.57 -6.40 13.23
C TRP A 107 -7.90 -6.82 13.87
N GLY A 108 -8.71 -7.53 13.10
CA GLY A 108 -10.03 -8.02 13.53
C GLY A 108 -11.14 -6.99 13.39
N SER A 109 -12.32 -7.33 13.93
CA SER A 109 -13.58 -6.60 13.67
C SER A 109 -13.78 -5.35 14.52
N LYS A 110 -13.11 -5.25 15.68
CA LYS A 110 -13.03 -4.05 16.54
C LYS A 110 -11.56 -3.71 16.78
N PRO A 111 -10.87 -3.25 15.73
CA PRO A 111 -9.43 -3.17 15.71
C PRO A 111 -8.95 -2.01 16.57
N VAL A 112 -8.07 -2.28 17.53
CA VAL A 112 -7.28 -1.23 18.19
C VAL A 112 -6.05 -0.89 17.33
N LYS A 113 -5.56 -1.87 16.59
CA LYS A 113 -4.39 -1.75 15.71
C LYS A 113 -4.76 -1.98 14.25
N THR A 114 -4.08 -1.25 13.38
CA THR A 114 -4.22 -1.35 11.93
C THR A 114 -2.84 -1.38 11.28
N SER A 115 -2.60 -2.39 10.45
CA SER A 115 -1.40 -2.44 9.62
C SER A 115 -1.52 -1.45 8.47
N VAL A 116 -0.49 -0.63 8.28
CA VAL A 116 -0.32 0.25 7.13
C VAL A 116 0.70 -0.39 6.21
N ARG A 117 0.31 -0.82 5.01
CA ARG A 117 1.21 -1.50 4.07
C ARG A 117 1.33 -0.74 2.77
N ILE A 118 2.55 -0.48 2.33
CA ILE A 118 2.84 0.12 1.02
C ILE A 118 3.63 -0.89 0.21
N GLY A 119 3.20 -1.11 -1.03
CA GLY A 119 3.84 -2.08 -1.90
C GLY A 119 3.67 -1.75 -3.37
N LEU A 120 4.36 -2.54 -4.20
CA LEU A 120 4.33 -2.46 -5.65
C LEU A 120 3.90 -3.82 -6.22
N VAL A 121 2.79 -3.85 -6.95
CA VAL A 121 2.33 -5.02 -7.69
C VAL A 121 2.86 -4.92 -9.12
N CYS A 122 3.76 -5.84 -9.48
CA CYS A 122 4.25 -6.02 -10.85
C CYS A 122 3.62 -7.26 -11.48
N TYR A 123 3.07 -7.09 -12.68
CA TYR A 123 2.41 -8.16 -13.44
C TYR A 123 3.34 -8.96 -14.34
N GLY A 124 4.47 -8.37 -14.76
CA GLY A 124 5.53 -9.05 -15.47
C GLY A 124 6.74 -9.36 -14.57
N ALA A 125 7.50 -10.39 -14.95
CA ALA A 125 8.70 -10.81 -14.22
C ALA A 125 9.83 -9.77 -14.35
N ASP A 126 10.02 -9.22 -15.55
CA ASP A 126 11.05 -8.22 -15.81
C ASP A 126 10.84 -6.94 -15.00
N GLU A 127 9.59 -6.46 -14.89
CA GLU A 127 9.24 -5.30 -14.06
C GLU A 127 9.47 -5.58 -12.58
N ARG A 128 9.11 -6.78 -12.11
CA ARG A 128 9.34 -7.17 -10.72
C ARG A 128 10.83 -7.12 -10.41
N ASP A 129 11.64 -7.81 -11.21
CA ASP A 129 13.09 -7.88 -11.01
C ASP A 129 13.74 -6.50 -11.11
N PHE A 130 13.30 -5.69 -12.07
CA PHE A 130 13.76 -4.31 -12.22
C PHE A 130 13.46 -3.47 -10.98
N PHE A 131 12.20 -3.36 -10.56
CA PHE A 131 11.84 -2.50 -9.43
C PHE A 131 12.35 -3.03 -8.09
N THR A 132 12.37 -4.35 -7.88
CA THR A 132 12.98 -4.95 -6.70
C THR A 132 14.47 -4.61 -6.60
N ARG A 133 15.20 -4.60 -7.72
CA ARG A 133 16.62 -4.21 -7.72
C ARG A 133 16.81 -2.72 -7.45
N GLU A 134 16.07 -1.87 -8.16
CA GLU A 134 16.29 -0.41 -8.11
C GLU A 134 15.79 0.24 -6.81
N LEU A 135 14.78 -0.35 -6.14
CA LEU A 135 14.22 0.17 -4.88
C LEU A 135 14.84 -0.51 -3.65
N LYS A 136 15.77 -1.44 -3.83
CA LYS A 136 16.38 -2.18 -2.73
C LYS A 136 17.16 -1.23 -1.79
N GLY A 137 16.74 -1.16 -0.53
CA GLY A 137 17.43 -0.40 0.51
C GLY A 137 17.19 1.11 0.46
N GLU A 138 16.19 1.58 -0.31
CA GLU A 138 15.79 2.99 -0.26
C GLU A 138 14.94 3.34 0.98
N PHE A 139 14.34 2.34 1.64
CA PHE A 139 13.43 2.48 2.78
C PHE A 139 13.59 1.31 3.76
#